data_AF-A0A3G6RQU7-F1
#
_entry.id   AF-A0A3G6RQU7-F1
#
_cell.length_a   1.000
_cell.length_b   1.000
_cell.length_c   1.000
_cell.angle_alpha   90.00
_cell.angle_beta   90.00
_cell.angle_gamma   90.00
#
_symmetry.space_group_name_H-M   'P 1'
#
loop_
_entity.id
_entity.type
_entity.pdbx_description
1 polymer ?
#
loop_
_entity_poly.entity_id
_entity_poly.type
_entity_poly.pdbx_seq_one_letter_code
_entity_poly.pdbx_strand_id
1 'polypeptide(L)'
;MEYYTESELKKVFIHEVGHFTANLILFEEIGQYKPKGINITWDTKNQVLTGAVQAKNRTDMKPVKYYFNAVLYDFESVISTIYGCIFQSILFNLDDFTNCTSTLDGSSDYSFYKFAVHNYYLDISVIDGILQKHYEELKKTELRQKLLNFDLDYFFKETPFSLEYFISYDDLTKYEELITIKNIVKPLMLITYNELKPPHN
;
A
#
# COMPACT_ATOMS: atom_id res chain seq x y z
N MET A 1 25.58 14.38 -3.51
CA MET A 1 24.86 14.95 -2.35
C MET A 1 23.81 13.93 -1.99
N GLU A 2 23.79 13.46 -0.75
CA GLU A 2 22.76 12.52 -0.29
C GLU A 2 21.53 13.33 0.12
N TYR A 3 20.38 13.00 -0.45
CA TYR A 3 19.12 13.71 -0.18
C TYR A 3 18.37 13.10 1.01
N TYR A 4 18.51 11.79 1.22
CA TYR A 4 17.88 11.00 2.28
C TYR A 4 18.80 9.82 2.63
N THR A 5 18.52 9.16 3.75
CA THR A 5 19.20 7.94 4.20
C THR A 5 18.60 6.69 3.57
N GLU A 6 19.38 5.60 3.49
CA GLU A 6 18.88 4.29 3.05
C GLU A 6 17.70 3.78 3.90
N SER A 7 17.71 4.08 5.20
CA SER A 7 16.62 3.73 6.12
C SER A 7 15.31 4.43 5.76
N GLU A 8 15.36 5.72 5.39
CA GLU A 8 14.20 6.48 4.93
C GLU A 8 13.67 5.95 3.59
N LEU A 9 14.56 5.63 2.66
CA LEU A 9 14.19 4.98 1.39
C LEU A 9 13.52 3.63 1.64
N LYS A 10 14.08 2.79 2.52
CA LYS A 10 13.49 1.49 2.88
C LYS A 10 12.11 1.67 3.48
N LYS A 11 11.93 2.64 4.38
CA LYS A 11 10.66 2.94 5.02
C LYS A 11 9.57 3.27 3.98
N VAL A 12 9.85 4.25 3.11
CA VAL A 12 8.90 4.68 2.07
C VAL A 12 8.64 3.55 1.09
N PHE A 13 9.68 2.87 0.62
CA PHE A 13 9.52 1.78 -0.33
C PHE A 13 8.69 0.62 0.22
N ILE A 14 8.92 0.20 1.47
CA ILE A 14 8.15 -0.89 2.07
C ILE A 14 6.69 -0.50 2.32
N HIS A 15 6.43 0.77 2.64
CA HIS A 15 5.06 1.30 2.69
C HIS A 15 4.36 1.16 1.33
N GLU A 16 5.01 1.63 0.25
CA GLU A 16 4.48 1.52 -1.11
C GLU A 16 4.36 0.06 -1.59
N VAL A 17 5.24 -0.84 -1.15
CA VAL A 17 5.11 -2.27 -1.40
C VAL A 17 3.84 -2.83 -0.77
N GLY A 18 3.44 -2.35 0.41
CA GLY A 18 2.15 -2.69 1.02
C GLY A 18 0.97 -2.25 0.15
N HIS A 19 0.98 -0.99 -0.31
CA HIS A 19 -0.01 -0.48 -1.25
C HIS A 19 -0.06 -1.28 -2.56
N PHE A 20 1.11 -1.58 -3.13
CA PHE A 20 1.23 -2.29 -4.41
C PHE A 20 0.73 -3.72 -4.27
N THR A 21 1.09 -4.41 -3.18
CA THR A 21 0.64 -5.78 -2.89
C THR A 21 -0.89 -5.83 -2.80
N ALA A 22 -1.50 -4.87 -2.10
CA ALA A 22 -2.95 -4.78 -2.02
C ALA A 22 -3.60 -4.56 -3.39
N ASN A 23 -3.09 -3.60 -4.19
CA ASN A 23 -3.59 -3.37 -5.55
C ASN A 23 -3.43 -4.60 -6.46
N LEU A 24 -2.33 -5.34 -6.31
CA LEU A 24 -2.09 -6.56 -7.07
C LEU A 24 -3.11 -7.65 -6.74
N ILE A 25 -3.41 -7.88 -5.45
CA ILE A 25 -4.42 -8.87 -5.04
C ILE A 25 -5.82 -8.42 -5.50
N LEU A 26 -6.15 -7.13 -5.33
CA LEU A 26 -7.43 -6.58 -5.80
C LEU A 26 -7.59 -6.75 -7.32
N PHE A 27 -6.53 -6.55 -8.10
CA PHE A 27 -6.54 -6.78 -9.55
C PHE A 27 -6.77 -8.27 -9.88
N GLU A 28 -6.01 -9.17 -9.26
CA GLU A 28 -6.03 -10.61 -9.56
C GLU A 28 -7.34 -11.29 -9.13
N GLU A 29 -7.90 -10.89 -7.98
CA GLU A 29 -9.01 -11.60 -7.34
C GLU A 29 -10.37 -10.94 -7.56
N ILE A 30 -10.38 -9.62 -7.70
CA ILE A 30 -11.61 -8.82 -7.74
C ILE A 30 -11.74 -8.07 -9.08
N GLY A 31 -10.71 -8.09 -9.93
CA GLY A 31 -10.75 -7.49 -11.27
C GLY A 31 -10.58 -5.98 -11.29
N GLN A 32 -9.91 -5.41 -10.28
CA GLN A 32 -9.60 -3.98 -10.17
C GLN A 32 -8.54 -3.52 -11.19
N TYR A 33 -7.99 -2.31 -11.04
CA TYR A 33 -6.98 -1.81 -11.96
C TYR A 33 -5.62 -2.49 -11.74
N LYS A 34 -5.00 -2.94 -12.84
CA LYS A 34 -3.61 -3.39 -12.80
C LYS A 34 -2.69 -2.23 -12.35
N PRO A 35 -1.88 -2.41 -11.29
CA PRO A 35 -0.89 -1.41 -10.93
C PRO A 35 0.20 -1.32 -12.01
N LYS A 36 0.72 -0.11 -12.25
CA LYS A 36 1.85 0.17 -13.16
C LYS A 36 3.20 -0.01 -12.47
N GLY A 37 3.28 0.27 -11.17
CA GLY A 37 4.54 0.33 -10.44
C GLY A 37 4.46 1.24 -9.22
N ILE A 38 5.62 1.48 -8.61
CA ILE A 38 5.81 2.39 -7.47
C ILE A 38 6.65 3.57 -7.95
N ASN A 39 6.20 4.79 -7.69
CA ASN A 39 7.03 5.99 -7.80
C ASN A 39 7.51 6.40 -6.40
N ILE A 40 8.77 6.81 -6.28
CA ILE A 40 9.32 7.43 -5.08
C ILE A 40 9.97 8.75 -5.47
N THR A 41 9.63 9.83 -4.78
CA THR A 41 10.10 11.18 -5.11
C THR A 41 10.62 11.90 -3.87
N TRP A 42 11.77 12.54 -3.99
CA TRP A 42 12.29 13.48 -3.00
C TRP A 42 11.72 14.88 -3.24
N ASP A 43 10.89 15.35 -2.31
CA ASP A 43 10.45 16.75 -2.29
C ASP A 43 11.60 17.63 -1.78
N THR A 44 12.30 18.27 -2.70
CA THR A 44 13.42 19.18 -2.37
C THR A 44 13.03 20.39 -1.52
N LYS A 45 11.76 20.80 -1.54
CA LYS A 45 11.27 21.98 -0.81
C LYS A 45 10.99 21.64 0.65
N ASN A 46 10.30 20.52 0.88
CA ASN A 46 9.94 20.08 2.22
C ASN A 46 10.99 19.14 2.83
N GLN A 47 11.98 18.71 2.03
CA GLN A 47 13.04 17.77 2.42
C GLN A 47 12.47 16.45 2.95
N VAL A 48 11.53 15.88 2.20
CA VAL A 48 10.91 14.60 2.53
C VAL A 48 10.87 13.66 1.33
N LEU A 49 11.02 12.37 1.61
CA LEU A 49 10.82 11.31 0.64
C LEU A 49 9.35 10.85 0.67
N THR A 50 8.72 10.81 -0.49
CA THR A 50 7.32 10.41 -0.66
C THR A 50 7.22 9.27 -1.66
N GLY A 51 6.17 8.47 -1.55
CA GLY A 51 5.88 7.35 -2.44
C GLY A 51 4.47 7.44 -3.01
N ALA A 52 4.25 6.79 -4.14
CA ALA A 52 2.91 6.53 -4.66
C ALA A 52 2.88 5.32 -5.60
N VAL A 53 1.94 4.40 -5.39
CA VAL A 53 1.57 3.39 -6.37
C VAL A 53 0.83 4.02 -7.54
N GLN A 54 1.39 3.84 -8.74
CA GLN A 54 0.74 4.26 -9.98
C GLN A 54 -0.16 3.12 -10.48
N ALA A 55 -1.40 3.42 -10.87
CA ALA A 55 -2.29 2.48 -11.57
C ALA A 55 -2.46 2.87 -13.04
N LYS A 56 -2.87 1.93 -13.91
CA LYS A 56 -3.08 2.24 -15.34
C LYS A 56 -4.12 3.35 -15.54
N ASN A 57 -3.96 4.17 -16.59
CA ASN A 57 -4.85 5.30 -16.85
C ASN A 57 -6.29 4.79 -17.01
N ARG A 58 -7.20 5.47 -16.31
CA ARG A 58 -8.64 5.20 -16.22
C ARG A 58 -9.35 5.18 -17.58
N THR A 59 -8.73 5.69 -18.63
CA THR A 59 -9.27 5.81 -19.99
C THR A 59 -9.17 4.55 -20.84
N ASP A 60 -8.31 3.59 -20.48
CA ASP A 60 -7.89 2.52 -21.39
C ASP A 60 -8.62 1.18 -21.17
N MET A 61 -9.56 1.13 -20.22
CA MET A 61 -10.40 -0.05 -20.01
C MET A 61 -11.87 0.29 -20.28
N LYS A 62 -12.52 -0.58 -21.06
CA LYS A 62 -13.99 -0.58 -21.17
C LYS A 62 -14.55 -0.79 -19.76
N PRO A 63 -15.57 -0.04 -19.33
CA PRO A 63 -16.28 -0.28 -18.10
C PRO A 63 -16.58 -1.77 -17.96
N VAL A 64 -16.11 -2.41 -16.89
CA VAL A 64 -16.70 -3.68 -16.48
C VAL A 64 -18.18 -3.37 -16.26
N LYS A 65 -19.06 -4.15 -16.90
CA LYS A 65 -20.49 -3.84 -17.12
C LYS A 65 -21.36 -3.80 -15.84
N TYR A 66 -20.75 -3.75 -14.66
CA TYR A 66 -21.44 -3.68 -13.38
C TYR A 66 -21.20 -2.30 -12.75
N TYR A 67 -22.26 -1.49 -12.77
CA TYR A 67 -22.49 -0.27 -12.00
C TYR A 67 -21.25 0.53 -11.55
N PHE A 68 -20.96 1.57 -12.34
CA PHE A 68 -20.19 2.74 -11.93
C PHE A 68 -20.81 3.36 -10.68
N ASN A 69 -20.06 3.33 -9.57
CA ASN A 69 -20.15 4.33 -8.52
C ASN A 69 -18.72 4.69 -8.15
N ALA A 70 -18.42 6.00 -8.08
CA ALA A 70 -17.18 6.51 -7.50
C ALA A 70 -16.89 5.86 -6.12
N VAL A 71 -17.97 5.54 -5.41
CA VAL A 71 -18.13 4.85 -4.12
C VAL A 71 -17.74 3.35 -4.13
N LEU A 72 -17.00 2.81 -5.09
CA LEU A 72 -16.33 1.51 -4.90
C LEU A 72 -14.83 1.74 -4.87
N TYR A 73 -14.35 2.58 -5.78
CA TYR A 73 -12.93 2.90 -5.93
C TYR A 73 -12.29 3.50 -4.67
N ASP A 74 -13.03 4.28 -3.88
CA ASP A 74 -12.51 4.83 -2.62
C ASP A 74 -12.36 3.76 -1.53
N PHE A 75 -13.11 2.65 -1.61
CA PHE A 75 -13.04 1.54 -0.65
C PHE A 75 -11.78 0.70 -0.88
N GLU A 76 -11.45 0.40 -2.15
CA GLU A 76 -10.19 -0.27 -2.48
C GLU A 76 -8.96 0.55 -2.07
N SER A 77 -9.04 1.88 -2.13
CA SER A 77 -8.01 2.77 -1.58
C SER A 77 -7.86 2.61 -0.06
N VAL A 78 -8.94 2.41 0.70
CA VAL A 78 -8.84 2.10 2.14
C VAL A 78 -8.07 0.82 2.38
N ILE A 79 -8.40 -0.24 1.64
CA ILE A 79 -7.70 -1.53 1.77
C ILE A 79 -6.22 -1.33 1.43
N SER A 80 -5.90 -0.58 0.37
CA SER A 80 -4.53 -0.26 0.01
C SER A 80 -3.78 0.46 1.13
N THR A 81 -4.36 1.52 1.70
CA THR A 81 -3.79 2.29 2.82
C THR A 81 -3.61 1.44 4.09
N ILE A 82 -4.58 0.58 4.41
CA ILE A 82 -4.47 -0.37 5.53
C ILE A 82 -3.20 -1.22 5.38
N TYR A 83 -2.96 -1.76 4.20
CA TYR A 83 -1.84 -2.67 3.96
C TYR A 83 -0.49 -1.95 3.80
N GLY A 84 -0.46 -0.72 3.26
CA GLY A 84 0.72 0.15 3.33
C GLY A 84 1.17 0.38 4.77
N CYS A 85 0.21 0.72 5.66
CA CYS A 85 0.51 0.94 7.07
C CYS A 85 0.90 -0.32 7.84
N ILE A 86 0.20 -1.45 7.62
CA ILE A 86 0.57 -2.73 8.25
C ILE A 86 2.01 -3.12 7.91
N PHE A 87 2.43 -2.98 6.66
CA PHE A 87 3.78 -3.36 6.22
C PHE A 87 4.85 -2.53 6.92
N GLN A 88 4.66 -1.20 6.95
CA GLN A 88 5.55 -0.30 7.67
C GLN A 88 5.59 -0.66 9.16
N SER A 89 4.44 -0.87 9.81
CA SER A 89 4.38 -1.21 11.24
C SER A 89 5.08 -2.53 11.56
N ILE A 90 4.92 -3.57 10.73
CA ILE A 90 5.58 -4.86 10.92
C ILE A 90 7.10 -4.75 10.74
N LEU A 91 7.58 -3.99 9.76
CA LEU A 91 9.01 -3.80 9.55
C LEU A 91 9.68 -3.16 10.77
N PHE A 92 9.06 -2.10 11.29
CA PHE A 92 9.61 -1.29 12.37
C PHE A 92 9.16 -1.70 13.78
N ASN A 93 8.34 -2.75 13.92
CA ASN A 93 7.69 -3.15 15.18
C ASN A 93 7.01 -1.97 15.89
N LEU A 94 6.26 -1.16 15.12
CA LEU A 94 5.52 -0.03 15.68
C LEU A 94 4.17 -0.53 16.17
N ASP A 95 3.94 -0.44 17.49
CA ASP A 95 2.64 -0.75 18.10
C ASP A 95 1.66 0.45 18.03
N ASP A 96 2.12 1.60 17.51
CA ASP A 96 1.33 2.83 17.39
C ASP A 96 1.02 3.19 15.92
N PHE A 97 -0.12 2.69 15.45
CA PHE A 97 -0.68 2.92 14.10
C PHE A 97 -1.03 4.38 13.83
N THR A 98 -1.21 5.17 14.90
CA THR A 98 -1.53 6.59 14.84
C THR A 98 -0.45 7.36 14.07
N ASN A 99 0.80 6.91 14.13
CA ASN A 99 1.90 7.56 13.39
C ASN A 99 1.90 7.22 11.90
N CYS A 100 1.52 6.01 11.45
CA CYS A 100 1.43 5.77 10.01
C CYS A 100 0.34 6.62 9.35
N THR A 101 -0.78 6.78 10.04
CA THR A 101 -1.92 7.58 9.57
C THR A 101 -1.72 9.09 9.73
N SER A 102 -0.87 9.55 10.67
CA SER A 102 -0.62 10.98 10.92
C SER A 102 0.72 11.54 10.42
N THR A 103 1.73 10.70 10.12
CA THR A 103 3.10 11.14 9.80
C THR A 103 3.57 10.89 8.37
N LEU A 104 2.69 10.47 7.45
CA LEU A 104 2.95 10.61 6.02
C LEU A 104 2.54 12.00 5.53
N ASP A 105 3.24 13.00 6.07
CA ASP A 105 3.70 14.27 5.47
C ASP A 105 2.79 15.04 4.49
N GLY A 106 1.47 15.00 4.66
CA GLY A 106 0.54 15.64 3.72
C GLY A 106 0.27 14.82 2.46
N SER A 107 0.56 13.52 2.50
CA SER A 107 0.08 12.54 1.52
C SER A 107 -1.44 12.40 1.59
N SER A 108 -2.03 11.94 0.49
CA SER A 108 -3.46 11.74 0.35
C SER A 108 -4.03 10.62 1.24
N ASP A 109 -3.22 9.79 1.90
CA ASP A 109 -3.68 8.59 2.62
C ASP A 109 -4.55 8.88 3.85
N TYR A 110 -4.21 9.87 4.67
CA TYR A 110 -5.07 10.29 5.78
C TYR A 110 -6.39 10.92 5.28
N SER A 111 -6.34 11.60 4.14
CA SER A 111 -7.53 12.15 3.50
C SER A 111 -8.41 11.05 2.92
N PHE A 112 -7.84 9.98 2.35
CA PHE A 112 -8.57 8.81 1.87
C PHE A 112 -9.17 7.99 3.02
N TYR A 113 -8.45 7.84 4.13
CA TYR A 113 -8.95 7.22 5.36
C TYR A 113 -10.21 7.93 5.88
N LYS A 114 -10.15 9.26 6.04
CA LYS A 114 -11.30 10.07 6.46
C LYS A 114 -12.41 10.12 5.41
N PHE A 115 -12.05 10.19 4.13
CA PHE A 115 -13.01 10.23 3.04
C PHE A 115 -13.82 8.94 2.97
N ALA A 116 -13.20 7.79 3.16
CA ALA A 116 -13.89 6.52 3.15
C ALA A 116 -14.73 6.29 4.41
N VAL A 117 -14.23 6.65 5.60
CA VAL A 117 -15.04 6.71 6.83
C VAL A 117 -16.31 7.54 6.61
N HIS A 118 -16.18 8.69 5.95
CA HIS A 118 -17.28 9.59 5.69
C HIS A 118 -18.28 9.07 4.64
N ASN A 119 -17.82 8.47 3.54
CA ASN A 119 -18.68 8.03 2.44
C ASN A 119 -19.27 6.63 2.63
N TYR A 120 -18.63 5.77 3.43
CA TYR A 120 -19.08 4.39 3.68
C TYR A 120 -19.76 4.20 5.04
N TYR A 121 -19.90 5.28 5.83
CA TYR A 121 -20.40 5.22 7.21
C TYR A 121 -19.67 4.19 8.07
N LEU A 122 -18.40 3.91 7.75
CA LEU A 122 -17.56 3.00 8.51
C LEU A 122 -17.08 3.74 9.76
N ASP A 123 -17.37 3.17 10.92
CA ASP A 123 -16.84 3.66 12.18
C ASP A 123 -15.31 3.48 12.21
N ILE A 124 -14.57 4.55 12.50
CA ILE A 124 -13.10 4.52 12.60
C ILE A 124 -12.65 3.40 13.55
N SER A 125 -13.37 3.17 14.64
CA SER A 125 -13.04 2.12 15.60
C SER A 125 -13.14 0.70 15.02
N VAL A 126 -14.00 0.50 14.01
CA VAL A 126 -14.09 -0.78 13.28
C VAL A 126 -12.87 -0.97 12.38
N ILE A 127 -12.45 0.08 11.68
CA ILE A 127 -11.26 0.03 10.83
C ILE A 127 -9.99 -0.17 11.67
N ASP A 128 -9.86 0.56 12.78
CA ASP A 128 -8.76 0.41 13.74
C ASP A 128 -8.73 -1.01 14.34
N GLY A 129 -9.90 -1.57 14.67
CA GLY A 129 -10.01 -2.95 15.17
C GLY A 129 -9.55 -4.00 14.14
N ILE A 130 -9.87 -3.79 12.87
CA ILE A 130 -9.42 -4.66 11.77
C ILE A 130 -7.92 -4.50 11.54
N LEU A 131 -7.41 -3.27 11.51
CA LEU A 131 -5.98 -2.97 11.43
C LEU A 131 -5.20 -3.72 12.51
N GLN A 132 -5.62 -3.59 13.77
CA GLN A 132 -4.99 -4.27 14.90
C GLN A 132 -5.03 -5.79 14.73
N LYS A 133 -6.21 -6.36 14.44
CA LYS A 133 -6.38 -7.81 14.24
C LYS A 133 -5.45 -8.32 13.15
N HIS A 134 -5.37 -7.61 12.02
CA HIS A 134 -4.58 -8.04 10.86
C HIS A 134 -3.09 -7.90 11.12
N TYR A 135 -2.67 -6.82 11.77
CA TYR A 135 -1.30 -6.68 12.24
C TYR A 135 -0.90 -7.84 13.15
N GLU A 136 -1.69 -8.16 14.19
CA GLU A 136 -1.38 -9.24 15.12
C GLU A 136 -1.29 -10.62 14.44
N GLU A 137 -2.17 -10.90 13.48
CA GLU A 137 -2.12 -12.14 12.72
C GLU A 137 -0.90 -12.19 11.80
N LEU A 138 -0.62 -11.11 11.06
CA LEU A 138 0.53 -11.06 10.15
C LEU A 138 1.87 -11.06 10.89
N LYS A 139 1.94 -10.52 12.10
CA LYS A 139 3.13 -10.54 12.97
C LYS A 139 3.52 -11.95 13.39
N LYS A 140 2.57 -12.90 13.40
CA LYS A 140 2.83 -14.34 13.67
C LYS A 140 3.37 -15.10 12.44
N THR A 141 3.34 -14.48 11.26
CA THR A 141 3.82 -15.07 10.01
C THR A 141 5.29 -14.73 9.76
N GLU A 142 5.86 -15.26 8.68
CA GLU A 142 7.22 -14.91 8.23
C GLU A 142 7.30 -13.53 7.53
N LEU A 143 6.19 -12.76 7.44
CA LEU A 143 6.13 -11.50 6.69
C LEU A 143 7.25 -10.52 7.10
N ARG A 144 7.51 -10.35 8.40
CA ARG A 144 8.57 -9.45 8.87
C ARG A 144 9.94 -9.83 8.34
N GLN A 145 10.26 -11.14 8.34
CA GLN A 145 11.54 -11.62 7.84
C GLN A 145 11.66 -11.36 6.33
N LYS A 146 10.58 -11.53 5.57
CA LYS A 146 10.55 -11.22 4.13
C LYS A 146 10.74 -9.73 3.86
N LEU A 147 10.08 -8.85 4.63
CA LEU A 147 10.24 -7.39 4.52
C LEU A 147 11.65 -6.91 4.89
N LEU A 148 12.31 -7.56 5.85
CA LEU A 148 13.71 -7.25 6.18
C LEU A 148 14.67 -7.64 5.05
N ASN A 149 14.40 -8.77 4.40
CA ASN A 149 15.21 -9.32 3.31
C ASN A 149 14.97 -8.65 1.95
N PHE A 150 14.04 -7.69 1.88
CA PHE A 150 13.82 -6.91 0.66
C PHE A 150 15.12 -6.19 0.27
N ASP A 151 15.66 -6.59 -0.87
CA ASP A 151 16.93 -6.12 -1.40
C ASP A 151 16.71 -4.79 -2.13
N LEU A 152 17.12 -3.69 -1.50
CA LEU A 152 17.05 -2.37 -2.12
C LEU A 152 17.99 -2.26 -3.32
N ASP A 153 19.12 -2.97 -3.32
CA ASP A 153 20.05 -2.93 -4.46
C ASP A 153 19.39 -3.50 -5.72
N TYR A 154 18.45 -4.43 -5.60
CA TYR A 154 17.70 -4.93 -6.76
C TYR A 154 16.95 -3.81 -7.49
N PHE A 155 16.46 -2.81 -6.77
CA PHE A 155 15.62 -1.73 -7.33
C PHE A 155 16.35 -0.40 -7.55
N PHE A 156 17.39 -0.11 -6.75
CA PHE A 156 17.96 1.23 -6.65
C PHE A 156 19.44 1.33 -7.04
N LYS A 157 20.11 0.22 -7.37
CA LYS A 157 21.58 0.14 -7.53
C LYS A 157 22.21 1.17 -8.46
N GLU A 158 21.53 1.50 -9.56
CA GLU A 158 22.13 2.32 -10.60
C GLU A 158 22.16 3.81 -10.22
N THR A 159 21.37 4.24 -9.23
CA THR A 159 21.31 5.63 -8.76
C THR A 159 20.83 5.70 -7.30
N PRO A 160 21.66 5.45 -6.28
CA PRO A 160 21.21 5.38 -4.88
C PRO A 160 20.69 6.72 -4.29
N PHE A 161 20.83 7.84 -5.02
CA PHE A 161 20.39 9.17 -4.60
C PHE A 161 19.72 9.95 -5.74
N SER A 162 18.69 9.36 -6.35
CA SER A 162 17.88 10.02 -7.37
C SER A 162 16.82 10.91 -6.72
N LEU A 163 16.42 11.97 -7.42
CA LEU A 163 15.23 12.75 -7.02
C LEU A 163 13.94 11.98 -7.28
N GLU A 164 13.98 11.00 -8.19
CA GLU A 164 12.83 10.19 -8.57
C GLU A 164 13.23 8.75 -8.91
N TYR A 165 12.44 7.79 -8.47
CA TYR A 165 12.53 6.39 -8.84
C TYR A 165 11.20 5.88 -9.32
N PHE A 166 11.22 5.18 -10.46
CA PHE A 166 10.07 4.40 -10.88
C PHE A 166 10.45 2.92 -10.92
N ILE A 167 9.80 2.12 -10.07
CA ILE A 167 9.90 0.67 -10.07
C ILE A 167 8.69 0.10 -10.80
N SER A 168 8.93 -0.61 -11.90
CA SER A 168 7.85 -1.09 -12.75
C SER A 168 7.10 -2.30 -12.15
N TYR A 169 5.86 -2.51 -12.60
CA TYR A 169 5.08 -3.70 -12.28
C TYR A 169 5.84 -4.99 -12.60
N ASP A 170 6.53 -5.04 -13.74
CA ASP A 170 7.21 -6.25 -14.19
C ASP A 170 8.40 -6.58 -13.29
N ASP A 171 9.13 -5.57 -12.81
CA ASP A 171 10.25 -5.77 -11.88
C ASP A 171 9.73 -6.22 -10.50
N LEU A 172 8.67 -5.58 -10.00
CA LEU A 172 8.03 -5.94 -8.74
C LEU A 172 7.49 -7.37 -8.77
N THR A 173 6.77 -7.76 -9.83
CA THR A 173 6.09 -9.07 -9.89
C THR A 173 7.01 -10.23 -10.25
N LYS A 174 8.23 -9.97 -10.72
CA LYS A 174 9.28 -10.97 -10.87
C LYS A 174 10.10 -11.19 -9.60
N TYR A 175 9.97 -10.30 -8.62
CA TYR A 175 10.70 -10.38 -7.37
C TYR A 175 10.09 -11.45 -6.44
N GLU A 176 10.88 -12.46 -6.08
CA GLU A 176 10.42 -13.67 -5.39
C GLU A 176 9.82 -13.37 -4.00
N GLU A 177 10.44 -12.44 -3.27
CA GLU A 177 9.95 -12.00 -1.97
C GLU A 177 8.56 -11.37 -2.09
N LEU A 178 8.27 -10.59 -3.13
CA LEU A 178 6.95 -9.99 -3.31
C LEU A 178 5.89 -11.06 -3.57
N ILE A 179 6.21 -12.07 -4.37
CA ILE A 179 5.30 -13.21 -4.64
C ILE A 179 4.97 -13.93 -3.32
N THR A 180 5.97 -14.17 -2.49
CA THR A 180 5.79 -14.83 -1.19
C THR A 180 4.96 -13.96 -0.24
N ILE A 181 5.26 -12.67 -0.14
CA ILE A 181 4.52 -11.71 0.68
C ILE A 181 3.05 -11.65 0.26
N LYS A 182 2.77 -11.58 -1.04
CA LYS A 182 1.40 -11.60 -1.58
C LYS A 182 0.64 -12.83 -1.07
N ASN A 183 1.25 -14.00 -1.11
CA ASN A 183 0.60 -15.24 -0.66
C ASN A 183 0.31 -15.26 0.85
N ILE A 184 1.18 -14.66 1.66
CA ILE A 184 0.96 -14.51 3.12
C ILE A 184 -0.21 -13.56 3.40
N VAL A 185 -0.27 -12.45 2.66
CA VAL A 185 -1.17 -11.34 2.92
C VAL A 185 -2.57 -11.56 2.34
N LYS A 186 -2.66 -12.21 1.18
CA LYS A 186 -3.88 -12.39 0.39
C LYS A 186 -5.07 -12.95 1.20
N PRO A 187 -4.95 -14.04 1.98
CA PRO A 187 -6.09 -14.60 2.70
C PRO A 187 -6.74 -13.60 3.65
N LEU A 188 -5.92 -12.88 4.42
CA LEU A 188 -6.39 -11.85 5.34
C LEU A 188 -6.98 -10.67 4.57
N MET A 189 -6.32 -10.19 3.51
CA MET A 189 -6.82 -9.05 2.73
C MET A 189 -8.21 -9.32 2.14
N LEU A 190 -8.44 -10.52 1.61
CA LEU A 190 -9.75 -10.90 1.07
C LEU A 190 -10.82 -11.04 2.16
N ILE A 191 -10.45 -11.44 3.39
CA ILE A 191 -11.37 -11.39 4.54
C ILE A 191 -11.74 -9.94 4.83
N THR A 192 -10.76 -9.02 4.96
CA THR A 192 -11.04 -7.59 5.21
C THR A 192 -11.92 -6.99 4.12
N TYR A 193 -11.59 -7.25 2.86
CA TYR A 193 -12.37 -6.75 1.73
C TYR A 193 -13.84 -7.18 1.85
N ASN A 194 -14.10 -8.43 2.21
CA ASN A 194 -15.46 -8.93 2.38
C ASN A 194 -16.16 -8.43 3.66
N GLU A 195 -15.42 -8.21 4.75
CA GLU A 195 -15.95 -7.69 6.02
C GLU A 195 -16.33 -6.20 5.88
N LEU A 196 -15.55 -5.42 5.14
CA LEU A 196 -15.73 -3.97 5.02
C LEU A 196 -16.44 -3.52 3.74
N LYS A 197 -16.58 -4.39 2.72
CA LYS A 197 -17.26 -3.99 1.49
C LYS A 197 -18.68 -3.52 1.83
N PRO A 198 -19.10 -2.35 1.33
CA PRO A 198 -20.47 -1.89 1.53
C PRO A 198 -21.48 -2.89 0.96
N PRO A 199 -22.64 -3.09 1.60
CA PRO A 199 -23.71 -3.86 0.99
C PRO A 199 -24.12 -3.22 -0.34
N HIS A 200 -24.23 -4.03 -1.40
CA HIS A 200 -24.78 -3.57 -2.67
C HIS A 200 -26.27 -3.28 -2.47
N ASN A 201 -26.67 -2.01 -2.52
CA ASN A 201 -28.07 -1.59 -2.64
C ASN A 201 -28.48 -1.53 -4.12
#